data_AF-D7FJR1-F1
#
_entry.id   AF-D7FJR1-F1
#
_cell.length_a   1.000
_cell.length_b   1.000
_cell.length_c   1.000
_cell.angle_alpha   90.00
_cell.angle_beta   90.00
_cell.angle_gamma   90.00
#
_symmetry.space_group_name_H-M   'P 1'
#
loop_
_entity.id
_entity.type
_entity.pdbx_description
1 polymer ?
#
loop_
_entity_poly.entity_id
_entity_poly.type
_entity_poly.pdbx_seq_one_letter_code
_entity_poly.pdbx_strand_id
1 'polypeptide(L)'
;MRGIGALCCALAAVHGVTGFVAPLSPRGFGQQQTARAFSAPSSSQQPAAARLRMVATDLPKFTVSLMDDTRVSFHMDEKDVRKLADVVNNILRSFKRLKANAAEGGKPYKEDSVEYKDTIDGLNIVVECNPNIFPDPFKAQVFVRVYDDKMEVSSQAMLTKLTDAIKQHLALFK
;
A
#
# COMPACT_ATOMS: atom_id res chain seq x y z
N MET A 1 -35.89 -33.06 -15.24
CA MET A 1 -37.00 -32.22 -14.73
C MET A 1 -36.46 -31.36 -13.61
N ARG A 2 -36.73 -30.04 -13.68
CA ARG A 2 -37.01 -29.10 -12.56
C ARG A 2 -36.09 -29.23 -11.33
N GLY A 3 -35.18 -28.30 -11.01
CA GLY A 3 -35.34 -26.85 -11.03
C GLY A 3 -35.79 -26.36 -9.65
N ILE A 4 -35.20 -25.22 -9.24
CA ILE A 4 -35.72 -24.27 -8.23
C ILE A 4 -35.47 -24.73 -6.79
N GLY A 5 -34.98 -23.94 -5.84
CA GLY A 5 -34.64 -22.52 -5.71
C GLY A 5 -34.14 -22.40 -4.26
N ALA A 6 -33.06 -21.68 -3.98
CA ALA A 6 -33.11 -20.24 -3.78
C ALA A 6 -34.13 -19.89 -2.68
N LEU A 7 -33.70 -19.30 -1.56
CA LEU A 7 -33.53 -17.86 -1.47
C LEU A 7 -33.24 -17.43 -0.03
N CYS A 8 -32.42 -16.38 0.03
CA CYS A 8 -32.54 -15.20 0.89
C CYS A 8 -32.42 -15.39 2.41
N CYS A 9 -31.36 -14.83 3.00
CA CYS A 9 -31.13 -13.39 3.23
C CYS A 9 -32.06 -12.83 4.29
N ALA A 10 -31.42 -12.19 5.26
CA ALA A 10 -31.78 -10.91 5.89
C ALA A 10 -31.46 -11.01 7.39
N LEU A 11 -30.99 -10.00 8.10
CA LEU A 11 -30.47 -8.66 7.79
C LEU A 11 -30.29 -8.04 9.20
N ALA A 12 -29.30 -7.15 9.36
CA ALA A 12 -29.29 -6.03 10.31
C ALA A 12 -29.23 -6.37 11.82
N ALA A 13 -28.71 -5.56 12.74
CA ALA A 13 -28.11 -4.23 12.79
C ALA A 13 -27.20 -4.23 14.04
N VAL A 14 -25.97 -3.70 14.03
CA VAL A 14 -25.56 -2.29 14.27
C VAL A 14 -26.25 -1.62 15.47
N HIS A 15 -25.49 -1.38 16.54
CA HIS A 15 -25.39 -0.16 17.37
C HIS A 15 -24.37 -0.48 18.48
N GLY A 16 -23.30 0.28 18.73
CA GLY A 16 -23.21 1.73 18.75
C GLY A 16 -22.83 2.12 20.19
N VAL A 17 -21.52 2.06 20.51
CA VAL A 17 -20.99 2.47 21.82
C VAL A 17 -20.49 3.90 21.69
N THR A 18 -21.31 4.84 22.13
CA THR A 18 -20.95 6.23 22.46
C THR A 18 -20.94 6.32 23.99
N GLY A 19 -19.91 6.81 24.65
CA GLY A 19 -19.46 8.20 24.63
C GLY A 19 -19.62 8.74 26.05
N PHE A 20 -18.58 8.61 26.87
CA PHE A 20 -18.53 9.12 28.24
C PHE A 20 -18.06 10.58 28.19
N VAL A 21 -18.95 11.53 28.49
CA VAL A 21 -18.63 12.97 28.62
C VAL A 21 -18.69 13.32 30.10
N ALA A 22 -17.55 13.75 30.63
CA ALA A 22 -17.39 14.29 31.98
C ALA A 22 -17.32 15.84 31.93
N PRO A 23 -17.53 16.54 33.06
CA PRO A 23 -18.30 17.78 33.09
C PRO A 23 -17.48 19.07 32.97
N LEU A 24 -18.20 20.10 32.51
CA LEU A 24 -17.87 21.52 32.57
C LEU A 24 -17.57 21.97 34.02
N SER A 25 -16.50 22.73 34.20
CA SER A 25 -16.24 23.59 35.36
C SER A 25 -15.95 25.01 34.87
N PRO A 26 -16.69 26.03 35.32
CA PRO A 26 -16.34 27.44 35.12
C PRO A 26 -15.78 28.02 36.42
N ARG A 27 -14.64 28.74 36.38
CA ARG A 27 -14.26 29.75 37.40
C ARG A 27 -12.93 30.47 37.10
N GLY A 28 -12.95 31.79 37.29
CA GLY A 28 -11.78 32.65 37.60
C GLY A 28 -11.26 33.46 36.41
N PHE A 29 -11.61 34.73 36.18
CA PHE A 29 -11.22 35.97 36.88
C PHE A 29 -9.70 36.24 37.02
N GLY A 30 -9.28 37.40 36.48
CA GLY A 30 -8.03 38.13 36.80
C GLY A 30 -6.81 37.65 35.99
N GLN A 31 -5.85 38.47 35.56
CA GLN A 31 -5.55 39.88 35.81
C GLN A 31 -4.63 40.39 34.69
N GLN A 32 -4.64 41.72 34.51
CA GLN A 32 -3.61 42.54 33.87
C GLN A 32 -2.16 42.11 34.20
N GLN A 33 -1.24 42.31 33.24
CA GLN A 33 0.04 43.02 33.40
C GLN A 33 0.82 42.96 32.07
N THR A 34 0.85 44.04 31.29
CA THR A 34 1.91 45.07 31.23
C THR A 34 3.34 44.54 31.09
N ALA A 35 3.88 44.73 29.89
CA ALA A 35 5.25 45.11 29.53
C ALA A 35 6.43 44.58 30.37
N ARG A 36 7.39 43.92 29.69
CA ARG A 36 8.80 44.30 29.75
C ARG A 36 9.62 43.65 28.65
N ALA A 37 10.32 44.49 27.90
CA ALA A 37 11.43 44.11 27.05
C ALA A 37 12.52 43.45 27.89
N PHE A 38 13.02 42.30 27.40
CA PHE A 38 14.27 41.71 27.85
C PHE A 38 15.18 41.53 26.63
N SER A 39 16.30 42.23 26.68
CA SER A 39 17.37 42.15 25.71
C SER A 39 18.38 41.07 26.09
N ALA A 40 18.90 40.38 25.06
CA ALA A 40 20.19 39.66 24.95
C ALA A 40 20.36 38.34 25.76
N PRO A 41 21.32 37.44 25.41
CA PRO A 41 22.43 37.57 24.47
C PRO A 41 22.62 36.40 23.47
N SER A 42 23.59 36.60 22.58
CA SER A 42 24.19 35.66 21.66
C SER A 42 24.88 34.47 22.34
N SER A 43 25.25 33.49 21.50
CA SER A 43 26.34 32.53 21.70
C SER A 43 25.99 31.27 22.51
N SER A 44 25.46 30.28 21.82
CA SER A 44 25.62 28.88 22.23
C SER A 44 26.19 28.11 21.07
N GLN A 45 27.49 27.86 21.14
CA GLN A 45 28.21 26.88 20.35
C GLN A 45 27.43 25.56 20.39
N GLN A 46 26.95 25.11 19.23
CA GLN A 46 26.57 23.71 19.06
C GLN A 46 27.84 22.87 19.02
N PRO A 47 28.05 21.92 19.95
CA PRO A 47 29.16 20.99 19.85
C PRO A 47 28.96 20.10 18.61
N ALA A 48 30.05 19.91 17.89
CA ALA A 48 30.16 19.00 16.77
C ALA A 48 29.77 17.58 17.22
N ALA A 49 28.51 17.22 16.97
CA ALA A 49 28.08 15.83 17.04
C ALA A 49 28.88 15.09 15.97
N ALA A 50 29.77 14.22 16.44
CA ALA A 50 30.43 13.22 15.64
C ALA A 50 29.39 12.53 14.76
N ARG A 51 29.40 12.83 13.46
CA ARG A 51 28.62 12.13 12.46
C ARG A 51 29.17 10.71 12.39
N LEU A 52 28.61 9.83 13.19
CA LEU A 52 28.55 8.42 12.85
C LEU A 52 28.00 8.34 11.43
N ARG A 53 28.84 7.90 10.49
CA ARG A 53 28.42 7.49 9.15
C ARG A 53 27.38 6.39 9.34
N MET A 54 26.11 6.76 9.37
CA MET A 54 25.06 5.83 9.03
C MET A 54 25.41 5.36 7.62
N VAL A 55 25.66 4.07 7.46
CA VAL A 55 25.41 3.39 6.19
C VAL A 55 23.89 3.41 6.04
N ALA A 56 23.35 4.60 5.78
CA ALA A 56 22.00 4.74 5.27
C ALA A 56 22.11 4.17 3.87
N THR A 57 21.52 3.00 3.67
CA THR A 57 21.13 2.55 2.34
C THR A 57 20.32 3.68 1.73
N ASP A 58 20.94 4.48 0.86
CA ASP A 58 20.35 5.64 0.17
C ASP A 58 19.32 5.20 -0.89
N LEU A 59 18.81 3.99 -0.76
CA LEU A 59 17.77 3.45 -1.63
C LEU A 59 16.47 4.14 -1.27
N PRO A 60 15.72 4.64 -2.26
CA PRO A 60 14.42 5.22 -2.00
C PRO A 60 13.48 4.17 -1.41
N LYS A 61 12.53 4.62 -0.61
CA LYS A 61 11.53 3.78 0.05
C LYS A 61 10.39 3.46 -0.91
N PHE A 62 10.24 2.20 -1.29
CA PHE A 62 9.08 1.71 -2.03
C PHE A 62 7.90 1.49 -1.08
N THR A 63 6.69 1.86 -1.50
CA THR A 63 5.50 1.83 -0.64
C THR A 63 4.30 1.28 -1.40
N VAL A 64 3.72 0.18 -0.91
CA VAL A 64 2.52 -0.44 -1.47
C VAL A 64 1.36 -0.29 -0.50
N SER A 65 0.21 0.15 -1.01
CA SER A 65 -1.04 0.18 -0.25
C SER A 65 -1.86 -1.07 -0.55
N LEU A 66 -2.20 -1.81 0.51
CA LEU A 66 -3.01 -3.02 0.48
C LEU A 66 -4.50 -2.65 0.65
N MET A 67 -5.41 -3.62 0.49
CA MET A 67 -6.86 -3.37 0.54
C MET A 67 -7.42 -3.21 1.96
N ASP A 68 -6.72 -3.71 2.96
CA ASP A 68 -7.07 -3.68 4.39
C ASP A 68 -6.57 -2.40 5.10
N ASP A 69 -6.38 -1.32 4.35
CA ASP A 69 -5.74 -0.07 4.79
C ASP A 69 -4.29 -0.25 5.31
N THR A 70 -3.71 -1.45 5.18
CA THR A 70 -2.32 -1.70 5.52
C THR A 70 -1.41 -1.14 4.44
N ARG A 71 -0.32 -0.51 4.86
CA ARG A 71 0.71 -0.02 3.96
C ARG A 71 2.04 -0.65 4.32
N VAL A 72 2.63 -1.32 3.35
CA VAL A 72 3.95 -1.93 3.50
C VAL A 72 4.96 -1.05 2.80
N SER A 73 6.09 -0.81 3.46
CA SER A 73 7.16 -0.02 2.88
C SER A 73 8.52 -0.61 3.18
N PHE A 74 9.34 -0.70 2.16
CA PHE A 74 10.69 -1.27 2.22
C PHE A 74 11.61 -0.57 1.22
N HIS A 75 12.90 -0.78 1.35
CA HIS A 75 13.88 -0.24 0.42
C HIS A 75 13.97 -1.17 -0.79
N MET A 76 14.07 -0.60 -1.98
CA MET A 76 14.07 -1.38 -3.22
C MET A 76 14.98 -0.71 -4.24
N ASP A 77 15.79 -1.52 -4.92
CA ASP A 77 16.73 -1.06 -5.94
C ASP A 77 16.01 -0.78 -7.26
N GLU A 78 16.57 0.11 -8.09
CA GLU A 78 15.95 0.49 -9.36
C GLU A 78 15.73 -0.73 -10.27
N LYS A 79 16.68 -1.67 -10.26
CA LYS A 79 16.66 -2.89 -11.08
C LYS A 79 15.46 -3.77 -10.74
N ASP A 80 15.17 -3.94 -9.45
CA ASP A 80 14.10 -4.82 -9.00
C ASP A 80 12.74 -4.16 -9.25
N VAL A 81 12.66 -2.83 -9.12
CA VAL A 81 11.43 -2.08 -9.42
C VAL A 81 11.09 -2.21 -10.89
N ARG A 82 12.11 -2.18 -11.78
CA ARG A 82 11.93 -2.42 -13.22
C ARG A 82 11.46 -3.84 -13.52
N LYS A 83 12.03 -4.87 -12.87
CA LYS A 83 11.54 -6.26 -13.01
C LYS A 83 10.07 -6.37 -12.59
N LEU A 84 9.71 -5.79 -11.45
CA LEU A 84 8.33 -5.78 -10.97
C LEU A 84 7.40 -5.04 -11.95
N ALA A 85 7.86 -3.93 -12.53
CA ALA A 85 7.13 -3.20 -13.56
C ALA A 85 6.87 -4.08 -14.81
N ASP A 86 7.87 -4.83 -15.27
CA ASP A 86 7.74 -5.72 -16.42
C ASP A 86 6.74 -6.85 -16.19
N VAL A 87 6.73 -7.41 -14.99
CA VAL A 87 5.73 -8.42 -14.57
C VAL A 87 4.33 -7.82 -14.56
N VAL A 88 4.15 -6.64 -13.94
CA VAL A 88 2.85 -5.95 -13.90
C VAL A 88 2.37 -5.62 -15.31
N ASN A 89 3.27 -5.16 -16.19
CA ASN A 89 2.96 -4.94 -17.60
C ASN A 89 2.55 -6.24 -18.33
N ASN A 90 3.16 -7.37 -17.97
CA ASN A 90 2.78 -8.67 -18.52
C ASN A 90 1.37 -9.11 -18.09
N ILE A 91 1.02 -8.88 -16.81
CA ILE A 91 -0.33 -9.10 -16.30
C ILE A 91 -1.33 -8.26 -17.10
N LEU A 92 -1.05 -6.96 -17.29
CA LEU A 92 -1.90 -6.06 -18.07
C LEU A 92 -2.07 -6.51 -19.53
N ARG A 93 -1.02 -7.04 -20.16
CA ARG A 93 -1.11 -7.63 -21.52
C ARG A 93 -1.99 -8.87 -21.55
N SER A 94 -1.93 -9.71 -20.53
CA SER A 94 -2.77 -10.91 -20.41
C SER A 94 -4.25 -10.54 -20.31
N PHE A 95 -4.60 -9.51 -19.52
CA PHE A 95 -5.97 -8.97 -19.51
C PHE A 95 -6.44 -8.45 -20.87
N LYS A 96 -5.57 -7.80 -21.65
CA LYS A 96 -5.91 -7.33 -23.01
C LYS A 96 -6.17 -8.49 -23.96
N ARG A 97 -5.36 -9.55 -23.89
CA ARG A 97 -5.55 -10.78 -24.68
C ARG A 97 -6.87 -11.47 -24.34
N LEU A 98 -7.19 -11.61 -23.06
CA LEU A 98 -8.48 -12.17 -22.60
C LEU A 98 -9.67 -11.37 -23.15
N LYS A 99 -9.61 -10.04 -23.08
CA LYS A 99 -10.67 -9.17 -23.61
C LYS A 99 -10.82 -9.25 -25.13
N ALA A 100 -9.72 -9.29 -25.87
CA ALA A 100 -9.76 -9.41 -27.33
C ALA A 100 -10.41 -10.73 -27.76
N ASN A 101 -10.02 -11.86 -27.14
CA ASN A 101 -10.62 -13.17 -27.40
C ASN A 101 -12.13 -13.20 -27.08
N ALA A 102 -12.55 -12.58 -25.98
CA ALA A 102 -13.96 -12.49 -25.61
C ALA A 102 -14.77 -11.67 -26.62
N ALA A 103 -14.20 -10.61 -27.18
CA ALA A 103 -14.85 -9.76 -28.18
C ALA A 103 -15.02 -10.46 -29.54
N GLU A 104 -14.07 -11.33 -29.92
CA GLU A 104 -14.11 -12.10 -31.17
C GLU A 104 -15.10 -13.29 -31.12
N GLY A 105 -15.82 -13.50 -30.00
CA GLY A 105 -16.75 -14.61 -29.84
C GLY A 105 -16.06 -15.99 -29.82
N GLY A 106 -14.75 -16.00 -29.61
CA GLY A 106 -13.93 -17.20 -29.57
C GLY A 106 -14.22 -18.08 -28.34
N LYS A 107 -13.77 -19.34 -28.40
CA LYS A 107 -13.83 -20.28 -27.27
C LYS A 107 -13.09 -19.67 -26.06
N PRO A 108 -13.60 -19.80 -24.81
CA PRO A 108 -12.97 -19.22 -23.64
C PRO A 108 -11.52 -19.68 -23.52
N TYR A 109 -10.60 -18.74 -23.76
CA TYR A 109 -9.16 -18.91 -23.61
C TYR A 109 -8.79 -18.65 -22.15
N LYS A 110 -7.93 -19.50 -21.58
CA LYS A 110 -7.41 -19.36 -20.22
C LYS A 110 -5.94 -18.92 -20.30
N GLU A 111 -5.62 -17.87 -19.57
CA GLU A 111 -4.25 -17.45 -19.32
C GLU A 111 -3.67 -18.21 -18.13
N ASP A 112 -2.35 -18.30 -18.05
CA ASP A 112 -1.70 -18.81 -16.85
C ASP A 112 -1.68 -17.75 -15.74
N SER A 113 -1.75 -18.22 -14.49
CA SER A 113 -1.53 -17.35 -13.33
C SER A 113 -0.10 -16.83 -13.33
N VAL A 114 0.07 -15.54 -13.11
CA VAL A 114 1.40 -14.93 -13.02
C VAL A 114 1.83 -14.93 -11.56
N GLU A 115 2.99 -15.54 -11.31
CA GLU A 115 3.68 -15.52 -10.02
C GLU A 115 5.03 -14.84 -10.20
N TYR A 116 5.30 -13.82 -9.39
CA TYR A 116 6.60 -13.18 -9.29
C TYR A 116 7.14 -13.38 -7.88
N LYS A 117 8.40 -13.83 -7.80
CA LYS A 117 9.12 -14.04 -6.55
C LYS A 117 10.47 -13.34 -6.67
N ASP A 118 10.80 -12.52 -5.70
CA ASP A 118 12.10 -11.85 -5.64
C ASP A 118 12.58 -11.74 -4.19
N THR A 119 13.90 -11.64 -4.03
CA THR A 119 14.54 -11.52 -2.72
C THR A 119 15.40 -10.27 -2.71
N ILE A 120 15.04 -9.30 -1.86
CA ILE A 120 15.63 -7.96 -1.79
C ILE A 120 16.13 -7.75 -0.35
N ASP A 121 17.44 -7.70 -0.15
CA ASP A 121 18.06 -7.45 1.16
C ASP A 121 17.53 -8.33 2.31
N GLY A 122 17.25 -9.61 2.03
CA GLY A 122 16.68 -10.57 2.99
C GLY A 122 15.15 -10.58 3.05
N LEU A 123 14.49 -9.58 2.48
CA LEU A 123 13.04 -9.53 2.33
C LEU A 123 12.61 -10.31 1.08
N ASN A 124 11.72 -11.28 1.25
CA ASN A 124 11.13 -12.02 0.16
C ASN A 124 9.78 -11.41 -0.22
N ILE A 125 9.63 -11.03 -1.49
CA ILE A 125 8.38 -10.54 -2.04
C ILE A 125 7.82 -11.56 -3.02
N VAL A 126 6.53 -11.84 -2.87
CA VAL A 126 5.76 -12.71 -3.76
C VAL A 126 4.53 -11.95 -4.20
N VAL A 127 4.33 -11.89 -5.51
CA VAL A 127 3.20 -11.22 -6.15
C VAL A 127 2.51 -12.23 -7.06
N GLU A 128 1.26 -12.54 -6.73
CA GLU A 128 0.46 -13.53 -7.45
C GLU A 128 -0.79 -12.85 -8.04
N CYS A 129 -1.05 -13.08 -9.31
CA CYS A 129 -2.27 -12.61 -9.97
C CYS A 129 -2.80 -13.67 -10.93
N ASN A 130 -4.07 -14.03 -10.75
CA ASN A 130 -4.79 -14.86 -11.72
C ASN A 130 -5.68 -13.95 -12.59
N PRO A 131 -5.34 -13.72 -13.87
CA PRO A 131 -6.10 -12.84 -14.73
C PRO A 131 -7.47 -13.43 -15.16
N ASN A 132 -7.70 -14.74 -14.98
CA ASN A 132 -8.94 -15.38 -15.44
C ASN A 132 -10.14 -15.16 -14.51
N ILE A 133 -9.89 -14.85 -13.22
CA ILE A 133 -10.97 -14.69 -12.23
C ILE A 133 -11.55 -13.27 -12.24
N PHE A 134 -10.92 -12.33 -12.95
CA PHE A 134 -11.35 -10.94 -13.03
C PHE A 134 -11.71 -10.58 -14.48
N PRO A 135 -12.84 -9.88 -14.71
CA PRO A 135 -13.23 -9.47 -16.06
C PRO A 135 -12.42 -8.28 -16.58
N ASP A 136 -11.75 -7.55 -15.69
CA ASP A 136 -11.15 -6.26 -15.99
C ASP A 136 -9.95 -5.96 -15.07
N PRO A 137 -8.84 -5.39 -15.60
CA PRO A 137 -7.64 -5.09 -14.81
C PRO A 137 -7.86 -4.03 -13.72
N PHE A 138 -8.85 -3.14 -13.85
CA PHE A 138 -9.18 -2.14 -12.83
C PHE A 138 -9.89 -2.77 -11.61
N LYS A 139 -10.46 -3.97 -11.77
CA LYS A 139 -11.06 -4.75 -10.69
C LYS A 139 -10.17 -5.90 -10.22
N ALA A 140 -8.98 -6.06 -10.82
CA ALA A 140 -8.09 -7.16 -10.52
C ALA A 140 -7.43 -6.98 -9.15
N GLN A 141 -7.55 -8.02 -8.33
CA GLN A 141 -6.82 -8.14 -7.07
C GLN A 141 -5.54 -8.94 -7.31
N VAL A 142 -4.47 -8.49 -6.69
CA VAL A 142 -3.16 -9.11 -6.70
C VAL A 142 -2.85 -9.50 -5.27
N PHE A 143 -2.47 -10.75 -5.04
CA PHE A 143 -2.03 -11.18 -3.74
C PHE A 143 -0.55 -10.80 -3.58
N VAL A 144 -0.27 -10.01 -2.56
CA VAL A 144 1.09 -9.55 -2.24
C VAL A 144 1.46 -10.14 -0.90
N ARG A 145 2.55 -10.90 -0.89
CA ARG A 145 3.17 -11.42 0.32
C ARG A 145 4.56 -10.84 0.43
N VAL A 146 4.85 -10.29 1.59
CA VAL A 146 6.16 -9.77 1.93
C VAL A 146 6.55 -10.43 3.24
N TYR A 147 7.65 -11.18 3.24
CA TYR A 147 8.07 -11.92 4.42
C TYR A 147 9.58 -11.96 4.57
N ASP A 148 10.00 -12.11 5.81
CA ASP A 148 11.38 -12.25 6.26
C ASP A 148 11.41 -13.29 7.39
N ASP A 149 12.55 -13.54 8.02
CA ASP A 149 12.75 -14.51 9.10
C ASP A 149 11.82 -14.28 10.32
N LYS A 150 11.31 -13.06 10.50
CA LYS A 150 10.57 -12.65 11.71
C LYS A 150 9.11 -12.30 11.48
N MET A 151 8.73 -11.92 10.26
CA MET A 151 7.41 -11.36 9.97
C MET A 151 6.96 -11.74 8.56
N GLU A 152 5.69 -12.09 8.43
CA GLU A 152 5.01 -12.27 7.15
C GLU A 152 3.79 -11.34 7.11
N VAL A 153 3.70 -10.55 6.04
CA VAL A 153 2.52 -9.74 5.71
C VAL A 153 1.99 -10.23 4.37
N SER A 154 0.81 -10.83 4.40
CA SER A 154 0.12 -11.32 3.22
C SER A 154 -1.24 -10.64 3.09
N SER A 155 -1.47 -9.91 2.01
CA SER A 155 -2.75 -9.24 1.78
C SER A 155 -3.04 -9.04 0.30
N GLN A 156 -4.28 -8.69 0.00
CA GLN A 156 -4.69 -8.34 -1.36
C GLN A 156 -4.41 -6.85 -1.63
N ALA A 157 -3.99 -6.54 -2.84
CA ALA A 157 -3.82 -5.19 -3.34
C ALA A 157 -4.53 -5.03 -4.69
N MET A 158 -5.01 -3.82 -5.00
CA MET A 158 -5.51 -3.55 -6.34
C MET A 158 -4.35 -3.41 -7.32
N LEU A 159 -4.43 -4.06 -8.49
CA LEU A 159 -3.41 -4.00 -9.54
C LEU A 159 -3.10 -2.54 -9.96
N THR A 160 -4.11 -1.69 -10.00
CA THR A 160 -4.00 -0.26 -10.31
C THR A 160 -3.13 0.47 -9.28
N LYS A 161 -3.39 0.25 -7.98
CA LYS A 161 -2.62 0.84 -6.88
C LYS A 161 -1.16 0.39 -6.90
N LEU A 162 -0.92 -0.89 -7.19
CA LEU A 162 0.44 -1.41 -7.36
C LEU A 162 1.16 -0.76 -8.54
N THR A 163 0.48 -0.62 -9.69
CA THR A 163 1.02 0.04 -10.88
C THR A 163 1.38 1.49 -10.61
N ASP A 164 0.53 2.23 -9.89
CA ASP A 164 0.79 3.62 -9.53
C ASP A 164 1.97 3.76 -8.58
N ALA A 165 2.08 2.88 -7.57
CA ALA A 165 3.21 2.85 -6.66
C ALA A 165 4.54 2.63 -7.39
N ILE A 166 4.58 1.69 -8.34
CA ILE A 166 5.77 1.41 -9.17
C ILE A 166 6.14 2.65 -9.99
N LYS A 167 5.16 3.28 -10.66
CA LYS A 167 5.41 4.49 -11.47
C LYS A 167 5.95 5.64 -10.63
N GLN A 168 5.36 5.88 -9.47
CA GLN A 168 5.81 6.92 -8.54
C GLN A 168 7.24 6.67 -8.07
N HIS A 169 7.57 5.42 -7.79
CA HIS A 169 8.90 5.06 -7.31
C HIS A 169 9.96 5.11 -8.42
N LEU A 170 9.65 4.65 -9.63
CA LEU A 170 10.54 4.81 -10.79
C LEU A 170 10.79 6.28 -11.17
N ALA A 171 9.87 7.19 -10.85
CA ALA A 171 10.07 8.62 -11.06
C ALA A 171 11.12 9.22 -10.11
N LEU A 172 11.45 8.55 -9.01
CA LEU A 172 12.48 9.00 -8.05
C LEU A 172 13.91 8.73 -8.54
N PHE A 173 14.10 7.79 -9.48
CA PHE A 173 15.41 7.42 -10.04
C PHE A 173 15.75 8.15 -11.35
N LYS A 174 14.94 9.13 -11.76
CA LYS A 174 15.11 9.89 -13.01
C LYS A 174 15.99 11.11 -12.86
#